data_AF-A0A4S4MZA5-F1
#
_entry.id   AF-A0A4S4MZA5-F1
#
_cell.length_a   1.000
_cell.length_b   1.000
_cell.length_c   1.000
_cell.angle_alpha   90.00
_cell.angle_beta   90.00
_cell.angle_gamma   90.00
#
_symmetry.space_group_name_H-M   'P 1'
#
loop_
_entity.id
_entity.type
_entity.pdbx_description
1 polymer ?
#
loop_
_entity_poly.entity_id
_entity_poly.type
_entity_poly.pdbx_seq_one_letter_code
_entity_poly.pdbx_strand_id
1 'polypeptide(L)'
;MSSPPILDHNSNIYLTVTTSASPYGLPNAHPSLIYVGPVGSLPDVHILSVPKSAWTSNQSEILSRLSGMEGVANVEVQGAPRARVKRGDEL
;
A
#
# COMPACT_ATOMS: atom_id res chain seq x y z
N MET A 1 10.57 22.83 4.56
CA MET A 1 11.12 21.82 3.64
C MET A 1 10.75 20.44 4.19
N SER A 2 9.53 19.94 3.93
CA SER A 2 9.19 18.55 4.33
C SER A 2 9.88 17.60 3.38
N SER A 3 10.91 16.91 3.86
CA SER A 3 11.50 15.78 3.13
C SER A 3 10.39 14.75 2.92
N PRO A 4 10.18 14.22 1.69
CA PRO A 4 9.27 13.11 1.52
C PRO A 4 9.74 11.97 2.43
N PRO A 5 8.82 11.25 3.11
CA PRO A 5 9.21 10.08 3.88
C PRO A 5 9.98 9.14 2.95
N ILE A 6 11.21 8.83 3.32
CA ILE A 6 12.08 7.96 2.55
C ILE A 6 11.50 6.56 2.70
N LEU A 7 10.65 6.17 1.75
CA LEU A 7 10.03 4.86 1.72
C LEU A 7 11.13 3.85 1.33
N ASP A 8 11.51 2.98 2.28
CA ASP A 8 12.54 1.97 2.04
C ASP A 8 11.94 0.82 1.22
N HIS A 9 11.89 1.00 -0.10
CA HIS A 9 11.45 -0.03 -1.06
C HIS A 9 12.45 -1.21 -1.17
N ASN A 10 13.62 -1.09 -0.53
CA ASN A 10 14.61 -2.15 -0.50
C ASN A 10 14.18 -3.27 0.46
N SER A 11 13.72 -2.93 1.67
CA SER A 11 13.25 -3.89 2.68
C SER A 11 11.73 -4.03 2.75
N ASN A 12 10.97 -3.01 2.34
CA ASN A 12 9.51 -3.00 2.49
C ASN A 12 8.80 -2.91 1.14
N ILE A 13 7.66 -3.58 1.06
CA ILE A 13 6.65 -3.42 0.01
C ILE A 13 5.57 -2.50 0.56
N TYR A 14 5.13 -1.56 -0.26
CA TYR A 14 4.01 -0.70 0.08
C TYR A 14 2.78 -1.15 -0.68
N LEU A 15 1.63 -1.06 -0.02
CA LEU A 15 0.33 -1.36 -0.60
C LEU A 15 -0.56 -0.15 -0.42
N THR A 16 -1.32 0.18 -1.45
CA THR A 16 -2.37 1.19 -1.42
C THR A 16 -3.71 0.48 -1.43
N VAL A 17 -4.47 0.65 -0.36
CA VAL A 17 -5.80 0.08 -0.18
C VAL A 17 -6.82 1.20 -0.29
N THR A 18 -7.71 1.09 -1.27
CA THR A 18 -8.86 1.98 -1.40
C THR A 18 -10.01 1.36 -0.63
N THR A 19 -10.44 2.02 0.43
CA THR A 19 -11.58 1.60 1.25
C THR A 19 -12.47 2.80 1.55
N SER A 20 -13.78 2.61 1.44
CA SER A 20 -14.78 3.61 1.86
C SER A 20 -15.13 3.46 3.36
N ALA A 21 -14.64 2.38 3.98
CA ALA A 21 -14.80 2.11 5.40
C ALA A 21 -13.60 2.60 6.23
N SER A 22 -13.75 2.56 7.56
CA SER A 22 -12.73 3.04 8.48
C SER A 22 -11.42 2.22 8.39
N PRO A 23 -10.24 2.86 8.29
CA PRO A 23 -8.96 2.17 8.09
C PRO A 23 -8.43 1.40 9.30
N TYR A 24 -9.06 1.56 10.48
CA TYR A 24 -8.65 0.94 11.74
C TYR A 24 -8.57 -0.59 11.68
N GLY A 25 -9.33 -1.24 10.78
CA GLY A 25 -9.30 -2.70 10.59
C GLY A 25 -8.18 -3.21 9.67
N LEU A 26 -7.58 -2.36 8.85
CA LEU A 26 -6.61 -2.77 7.83
C LEU A 26 -5.36 -3.45 8.39
N PRO A 27 -4.66 -2.93 9.42
CA PRO A 27 -3.50 -3.60 9.98
C PRO A 27 -3.86 -4.89 10.74
N ASN A 28 -5.11 -5.07 11.16
CA ASN A 28 -5.57 -6.31 11.80
C ASN A 28 -5.74 -7.47 10.82
N ALA A 29 -5.69 -7.21 9.51
CA ALA A 29 -5.84 -8.24 8.49
C ALA A 29 -4.67 -9.24 8.45
N HIS A 30 -3.47 -8.79 8.84
CA HIS A 30 -2.28 -9.64 8.88
C HIS A 30 -1.21 -9.02 9.80
N PRO A 31 -0.53 -9.82 10.66
CA PRO A 31 0.44 -9.28 11.64
C PRO A 31 1.66 -8.60 11.01
N SER A 32 1.96 -8.90 9.74
CA SER A 32 3.04 -8.23 9.00
C SER A 32 2.62 -6.96 8.28
N LEU A 33 1.33 -6.56 8.32
CA LEU A 33 0.85 -5.29 7.78
C LEU A 33 1.05 -4.18 8.80
N ILE A 34 1.68 -3.10 8.37
CA ILE A 34 1.89 -1.92 9.17
C ILE A 34 1.14 -0.77 8.50
N TYR A 35 0.24 -0.14 9.24
CA TYR A 35 -0.48 1.03 8.72
C TYR A 35 0.45 2.25 8.69
N VAL A 36 0.62 2.84 7.52
CA VAL A 36 1.47 4.03 7.32
C VAL A 36 0.64 5.30 7.41
N GLY A 37 -0.51 5.34 6.72
CA GLY A 37 -1.37 6.52 6.66
C GLY A 37 -2.03 6.71 5.29
N PRO A 38 -2.85 7.75 5.10
CA PRO A 38 -3.51 8.03 3.82
C PRO A 38 -2.54 8.52 2.73
N VAL A 39 -2.90 8.30 1.45
CA VAL A 39 -2.12 8.76 0.29
C VAL A 39 -2.39 10.25 0.03
N GLY A 40 -1.50 11.12 0.51
CA GLY A 40 -1.58 12.55 0.24
C GLY A 40 -2.90 13.15 0.73
N SER A 41 -3.71 13.68 -0.19
CA SER A 41 -5.03 14.28 0.12
C SER A 41 -6.21 13.34 -0.17
N LEU A 42 -5.97 12.06 -0.46
CA LEU A 42 -7.04 11.07 -0.71
C LEU A 42 -7.42 10.37 0.60
N PRO A 43 -8.59 10.66 1.19
CA PRO A 43 -9.00 10.08 2.47
C PRO A 43 -9.41 8.60 2.36
N ASP A 44 -9.82 8.14 1.17
CA ASP A 44 -10.26 6.76 0.95
C ASP A 44 -9.09 5.81 0.64
N VAL A 45 -7.91 6.36 0.31
CA VAL A 45 -6.75 5.57 -0.11
C VAL A 45 -5.71 5.55 1.00
N HIS A 46 -5.42 4.36 1.50
CA HIS A 46 -4.56 4.13 2.65
C HIS A 46 -3.31 3.35 2.26
N ILE A 47 -2.17 3.76 2.78
CA ILE A 47 -0.88 3.10 2.59
C ILE A 47 -0.63 2.14 3.76
N LEU A 48 -0.31 0.91 3.40
CA LEU A 48 0.20 -0.12 4.28
C LEU A 48 1.63 -0.47 3.87
N SER A 49 2.49 -0.82 4.81
CA SER A 49 3.81 -1.38 4.54
C SER A 49 3.88 -2.83 5.02
N VAL A 50 4.65 -3.63 4.28
CA VAL A 50 4.91 -5.04 4.58
C VAL A 50 6.40 -5.32 4.37
N PRO A 51 7.09 -6.00 5.30
CA PRO A 51 8.46 -6.46 5.07
C PRO A 51 8.52 -7.43 3.88
N LYS A 52 9.45 -7.26 2.95
CA LYS A 52 9.62 -8.11 1.76
C LYS A 52 9.74 -9.61 2.08
N SER A 53 10.40 -9.92 3.18
CA SER A 53 10.53 -11.31 3.68
C SER A 53 9.16 -11.93 3.95
N ALA A 54 8.28 -11.19 4.62
CA ALA A 54 6.90 -11.63 4.87
C ALA A 54 6.03 -11.56 3.62
N TRP A 55 6.22 -10.55 2.76
CA TRP A 55 5.49 -10.40 1.51
C TRP A 55 5.67 -11.61 0.60
N THR A 56 6.91 -12.07 0.39
CA THR A 56 7.20 -13.16 -0.55
C THR A 56 6.48 -14.46 -0.18
N SER A 57 6.34 -14.75 1.12
CA SER A 57 5.67 -15.95 1.61
C SER A 57 4.16 -15.78 1.77
N ASN A 58 3.70 -14.58 2.16
CA ASN A 58 2.32 -14.34 2.58
C ASN A 58 1.54 -13.44 1.61
N GLN A 59 2.10 -13.07 0.45
CA GLN A 59 1.48 -12.14 -0.51
C GLN A 59 0.03 -12.53 -0.82
N SER A 60 -0.21 -13.79 -1.17
CA SER A 60 -1.54 -14.26 -1.54
C SER A 60 -2.52 -14.18 -0.38
N GLU A 61 -2.08 -14.55 0.83
CA GLU A 61 -2.90 -14.47 2.03
C GLU A 61 -3.24 -13.01 2.38
N ILE A 62 -2.25 -12.13 2.35
CA ILE A 62 -2.40 -10.69 2.61
C ILE A 62 -3.40 -10.09 1.62
N LEU A 63 -3.24 -10.34 0.32
CA LEU A 63 -4.16 -9.84 -0.72
C LEU A 63 -5.58 -10.39 -0.55
N SER A 64 -5.73 -11.68 -0.26
CA SER A 64 -7.04 -12.29 -0.01
C SER A 64 -7.72 -11.73 1.25
N ARG A 65 -6.97 -11.51 2.34
CA ARG A 65 -7.49 -10.91 3.58
C ARG A 65 -7.91 -9.45 3.37
N LEU A 66 -7.08 -8.68 2.67
CA LEU A 66 -7.38 -7.27 2.35
C LEU A 66 -8.60 -7.16 1.43
N SER A 67 -8.66 -7.95 0.35
CA SER A 67 -9.79 -7.93 -0.58
C SER A 67 -11.08 -8.51 0.02
N GLY A 68 -10.98 -9.35 1.05
CA GLY A 68 -12.12 -9.93 1.75
C GLY A 68 -12.67 -9.05 2.89
N MET A 69 -12.00 -7.94 3.22
CA MET A 69 -12.50 -7.01 4.23
C MET A 69 -13.67 -6.18 3.70
N GLU A 70 -14.65 -5.97 4.57
CA GLU A 70 -15.79 -5.13 4.27
C GLU A 70 -15.35 -3.68 4.00
N GLY A 71 -15.87 -3.10 2.92
CA GLY A 71 -15.56 -1.73 2.50
C GLY A 71 -14.29 -1.56 1.68
N VAL A 72 -13.46 -2.60 1.50
CA VAL A 72 -12.28 -2.54 0.62
C VAL A 72 -12.73 -2.65 -0.83
N ALA A 73 -12.51 -1.58 -1.59
CA ALA A 73 -12.84 -1.52 -3.01
C ALA A 73 -11.67 -1.98 -3.88
N ASN A 74 -10.43 -1.68 -3.49
CA ASN A 74 -9.24 -2.01 -4.28
C ASN A 74 -8.01 -2.17 -3.40
N VAL A 75 -7.11 -3.06 -3.80
CA VAL A 75 -5.79 -3.27 -3.19
C VAL A 75 -4.75 -3.26 -4.30
N GLU A 76 -3.90 -2.24 -4.31
CA GLU A 76 -2.83 -2.09 -5.29
C GLU A 76 -1.47 -2.22 -4.61
N VAL A 77 -0.62 -3.09 -5.16
CA VAL A 77 0.73 -3.32 -4.64
C VAL A 77 1.68 -2.31 -5.30
N GLN A 78 2.23 -1.40 -4.51
CA GLN A 78 3.30 -0.49 -4.92
C GLN A 78 4.66 -1.22 -4.80
N GLY A 79 4.82 -2.25 -5.63
CA GLY A 79 6.02 -3.09 -5.70
C GLY A 79 7.08 -2.48 -6.63
N ALA A 80 8.20 -2.03 -6.04
CA ALA A 80 9.25 -1.22 -6.66
C ALA A 80 8.70 0.07 -7.31
N PRO A 81 9.46 1.17 -7.38
CA PRO A 81 9.01 2.31 -8.17
C PRO A 81 8.77 1.80 -9.58
N ARG A 82 7.50 1.65 -9.99
CA ARG A 82 7.12 1.64 -11.39
C ARG A 82 7.72 2.91 -11.91
N ALA A 83 8.85 2.78 -12.61
CA ALA A 83 9.57 3.90 -13.17
C ALA A 83 8.50 4.77 -13.80
N ARG A 84 8.34 5.98 -13.25
CA ARG A 84 7.44 6.97 -13.81
C ARG A 84 7.95 7.14 -15.23
N VAL A 85 7.35 6.44 -16.20
CA VAL A 85 7.63 6.66 -17.61
C VAL A 85 7.17 8.09 -17.78
N LYS A 86 8.14 9.00 -17.73
CA LYS A 86 7.99 10.39 -18.08
C LYS A 86 7.43 10.32 -19.49
N ARG A 87 6.12 10.52 -19.62
CA ARG A 87 5.46 10.74 -20.90
C ARG A 87 5.95 12.12 -21.36
N GLY A 88 7.20 12.18 -21.81
CA GLY A 88 7.61 13.15 -22.82
C GLY A 88 6.84 12.77 -24.08
N ASP A 89 6.43 13.69 -24.93
CA ASP A 89 6.87 15.05 -25.14
C ASP A 89 5.66 15.69 -25.82
N GLU A 90 5.17 16.81 -25.28
CA GLU A 90 4.13 17.57 -25.97
C GLU A 90 4.81 18.24 -27.17
N LEU A 91 4.26 17.98 -28.37
CA LEU A 91 4.73 18.43 -29.70
C LEU A 91 4.93 19.95 -29.80
#